data_AF-A0A973A2Z0-F1
#
_entry.id   AF-A0A973A2Z0-F1
#
_cell.length_a   1.000
_cell.length_b   1.000
_cell.length_c   1.000
_cell.angle_alpha   90.00
_cell.angle_beta   90.00
_cell.angle_gamma   90.00
#
_symmetry.space_group_name_H-M   'P 1'
#
loop_
_entity.id
_entity.type
_entity.pdbx_description
1 polymer ?
#
loop_
_entity_poly.entity_id
_entity_poly.type
_entity_poly.pdbx_seq_one_letter_code
_entity_poly.pdbx_strand_id
1 'polypeptide(L)'
;MNEPRFVREVYGRKSLSVVLVVICFLSFTPWRTASAQSSQAGLASARYYMDVGNKQLKEGAYDDAEKYLLKAQGYQQYLSEKERGKLTSLLGRAHTAVVVRQKGVQDMQSAKLLLRQGKANEASTLLTQLKGNPYLTDKERKEVNSLLAGGSSASTSGTQSAEVTVPPMPEDLKAAPVSDGEADAAPGSYIEKIINDRKTVRSHVRAVVNDARVKVAQYIAAERYDLAENEVDKSRHLVESSALHLGTDLSRTYSLYIEQLAAQVASASQEATWTAEQKKRQALLTDQTRAASDQRIEQEKTILELMNQAQVFKRRQLYDAAMAQVEGVLRIDPQHDGALRLKTELKDIMLYRRQYELENLSEEQRIEMLLNTTESSIPYAEEMHYGDNWAEIYNKETREPDSPIELDPANEVVYEQLDAIVGMSDLTAELPASAAFEILRESVSPPIQIVVLWKDLFENAEIEPTTPIDMDGLADVRLGTALENLLDALGGGFYELAYVVEGGVVKVGTIETLPQKLETRIYDITDLVQAPSTGMTGGGGMMGGRGGG
;
A
#
# COMPACT_ATOMS: atom_id res chain seq x y z
N MET A 1 -53.33 -31.45 -6.97
CA MET A 1 -54.01 -31.59 -5.67
C MET A 1 -53.11 -30.89 -4.66
N ASN A 2 -53.38 -29.61 -4.34
CA ASN A 2 -54.17 -29.15 -3.18
C ASN A 2 -53.62 -29.79 -1.90
N GLU A 3 -53.11 -29.13 -0.87
CA GLU A 3 -53.19 -27.78 -0.29
C GLU A 3 -52.17 -27.80 0.92
N PRO A 4 -52.14 -26.92 1.95
CA PRO A 4 -52.21 -25.45 2.03
C PRO A 4 -51.11 -24.84 2.97
N ARG A 5 -51.29 -23.55 3.26
CA ARG A 5 -50.50 -22.56 4.03
C ARG A 5 -50.73 -22.60 5.57
N PHE A 6 -50.01 -21.70 6.26
CA PHE A 6 -50.14 -21.13 7.64
C PHE A 6 -49.32 -21.88 8.73
N VAL A 7 -48.65 -21.29 9.73
CA VAL A 7 -48.75 -20.01 10.48
C VAL A 7 -47.36 -19.57 11.01
N ARG A 8 -47.20 -18.27 11.28
CA ARG A 8 -46.09 -17.58 11.99
C ARG A 8 -46.00 -17.96 13.47
N GLU A 9 -44.80 -18.06 14.03
CA GLU A 9 -44.58 -17.82 15.45
C GLU A 9 -43.45 -16.80 15.70
N VAL A 10 -43.78 -15.90 16.62
CA VAL A 10 -43.02 -14.77 17.13
C VAL A 10 -42.43 -15.21 18.46
N TYR A 11 -41.13 -15.05 18.68
CA TYR A 11 -40.56 -15.02 20.04
C TYR A 11 -39.64 -13.81 20.18
N GLY A 12 -40.07 -12.89 21.02
CA GLY A 12 -39.31 -11.74 21.48
C GLY A 12 -38.61 -12.00 22.81
N ARG A 13 -37.46 -11.34 22.96
CA ARG A 13 -37.04 -10.55 24.13
C ARG A 13 -37.24 -11.15 25.53
N LYS A 14 -36.12 -11.60 26.14
CA LYS A 14 -35.47 -11.05 27.36
C LYS A 14 -34.72 -12.17 28.10
N SER A 15 -33.39 -12.09 28.14
CA SER A 15 -32.50 -12.55 29.23
C SER A 15 -31.09 -12.76 28.68
N LEU A 16 -30.24 -11.73 28.77
CA LEU A 16 -28.79 -11.84 28.65
C LEU A 16 -28.18 -10.54 29.20
N SER A 17 -28.23 -10.37 30.52
CA SER A 17 -27.64 -9.20 31.18
C SER A 17 -26.94 -9.53 32.50
N VAL A 18 -26.37 -10.74 32.64
CA VAL A 18 -25.60 -11.11 33.85
C VAL A 18 -24.21 -11.73 33.53
N VAL A 19 -23.78 -11.78 32.27
CA VAL A 19 -22.40 -12.28 31.93
C VAL A 19 -21.45 -11.15 31.49
N LEU A 20 -21.88 -9.88 31.47
CA LEU A 20 -21.10 -8.76 30.93
C LEU A 20 -20.54 -7.78 31.98
N VAL A 21 -20.41 -8.20 33.24
CA VAL A 21 -19.83 -7.34 34.32
C VAL A 21 -18.52 -7.89 34.89
N VAL A 22 -18.11 -9.12 34.56
CA VAL A 22 -16.79 -9.66 34.98
C VAL A 22 -15.70 -9.49 33.91
N ILE A 23 -16.03 -9.04 32.70
CA ILE A 23 -15.04 -8.75 31.63
C ILE A 23 -14.57 -7.28 31.64
N CYS A 24 -15.26 -6.37 32.33
CA CYS A 24 -14.91 -4.95 32.35
C CYS A 24 -13.85 -4.54 33.39
N PHE A 25 -13.34 -5.45 34.22
CA PHE A 25 -12.26 -5.18 35.18
C PHE A 25 -10.88 -5.75 34.77
N LEU A 26 -10.71 -6.19 33.51
CA LEU A 26 -9.42 -6.60 32.93
C LEU A 26 -9.05 -5.81 31.67
N SER A 27 -9.57 -4.59 31.48
CA SER A 27 -9.30 -3.77 30.28
C SER A 27 -8.82 -2.34 30.57
N PHE A 28 -8.35 -2.07 31.79
CA PHE A 28 -7.66 -0.83 32.13
C PHE A 28 -6.17 -1.10 32.42
N THR A 29 -5.48 -1.68 31.44
CA THR A 29 -4.01 -1.56 31.34
C THR A 29 -3.69 -0.34 30.47
N PRO A 30 -2.88 0.62 30.93
CA PRO A 30 -2.53 1.79 30.13
C PRO A 30 -1.72 1.37 28.89
N TRP A 31 -2.28 1.62 27.71
CA TRP A 31 -1.66 1.47 26.37
C TRP A 31 -0.54 2.51 26.11
N ARG A 32 0.40 2.67 27.05
CA ARG A 32 1.57 3.57 26.90
C ARG A 32 2.92 2.87 26.75
N THR A 33 2.97 1.55 26.61
CA THR A 33 4.26 0.82 26.48
C THR A 33 4.59 0.30 25.08
N ALA A 34 3.69 0.39 24.09
CA ALA A 34 3.94 -0.10 22.74
C ALA A 34 4.82 0.82 21.84
N SER A 35 4.99 2.10 22.20
CA SER A 35 5.79 3.05 21.40
C SER A 35 7.30 2.95 21.64
N ALA A 36 7.73 2.45 22.81
CA ALA A 36 9.16 2.30 23.12
C ALA A 36 9.81 1.15 22.36
N GLN A 37 9.08 0.04 22.16
CA GLN A 37 9.61 -1.16 21.53
C GLN A 37 9.72 -1.03 20.00
N SER A 38 8.78 -0.33 19.35
CA SER A 38 8.87 -0.01 17.92
C SER A 38 9.99 1.00 17.62
N SER A 39 10.23 1.96 18.52
CA SER A 39 11.34 2.91 18.42
C SER A 39 12.72 2.23 18.50
N GLN A 40 12.90 1.29 19.44
CA GLN A 40 14.15 0.52 19.55
C GLN A 40 14.41 -0.38 18.34
N ALA A 41 13.39 -1.05 17.81
CA ALA A 41 13.53 -1.90 16.62
C ALA A 41 13.89 -1.07 15.36
N GLY A 42 13.32 0.12 15.22
CA GLY A 42 13.65 1.07 14.15
C GLY A 42 15.11 1.55 14.22
N LEU A 43 15.58 1.93 15.41
CA LEU A 43 16.97 2.34 15.64
C LEU A 43 17.97 1.20 15.35
N ALA A 44 17.67 -0.02 15.82
CA ALA A 44 18.52 -1.19 15.58
C ALA A 44 18.65 -1.50 14.07
N SER A 45 17.54 -1.41 13.34
CA SER A 45 17.52 -1.61 11.88
C SER A 45 18.33 -0.53 11.15
N ALA A 46 18.18 0.73 11.55
CA ALA A 46 18.93 1.85 10.98
C ALA A 46 20.45 1.65 11.14
N ARG A 47 20.89 1.31 12.36
CA ARG A 47 22.31 1.06 12.67
C ARG A 47 22.87 -0.13 11.91
N TYR A 48 22.12 -1.24 11.87
CA TYR A 48 22.50 -2.42 11.11
C TYR A 48 22.77 -2.08 9.64
N TYR A 49 21.83 -1.39 8.98
CA TYR A 49 21.99 -1.01 7.58
C TYR A 49 23.15 -0.02 7.36
N MET A 50 23.36 0.93 8.28
CA MET A 50 24.52 1.83 8.22
C MET A 50 25.85 1.07 8.32
N ASP A 51 25.94 0.09 9.22
CA ASP A 51 27.18 -0.68 9.41
C ASP A 51 27.46 -1.61 8.24
N VAL A 52 26.44 -2.30 7.72
CA VAL A 52 26.56 -3.12 6.50
C VAL A 52 26.95 -2.24 5.30
N GLY A 53 26.27 -1.11 5.10
CA GLY A 53 26.59 -0.19 4.01
C GLY A 53 28.02 0.36 4.10
N ASN A 54 28.46 0.75 5.29
CA ASN A 54 29.84 1.20 5.50
C ASN A 54 30.88 0.09 5.30
N LYS A 55 30.55 -1.16 5.64
CA LYS A 55 31.40 -2.33 5.36
C LYS A 55 31.54 -2.55 3.85
N GLN A 56 30.43 -2.57 3.12
CA GLN A 56 30.43 -2.73 1.66
C GLN A 56 31.19 -1.60 0.94
N LEU A 57 31.06 -0.36 1.43
CA LEU A 57 31.84 0.80 0.95
C LEU A 57 33.35 0.56 1.06
N LYS A 58 33.82 -0.06 2.15
CA LYS A 58 35.24 -0.40 2.35
C LYS A 58 35.69 -1.57 1.50
N GLU A 59 34.79 -2.51 1.23
CA GLU A 59 35.05 -3.69 0.39
C GLU A 59 34.99 -3.36 -1.12
N GLY A 60 34.59 -2.14 -1.50
CA GLY A 60 34.49 -1.71 -2.89
C GLY A 60 33.21 -2.14 -3.59
N ALA A 61 32.24 -2.71 -2.86
CA ALA A 61 30.93 -3.07 -3.36
C ALA A 61 29.99 -1.85 -3.30
N TYR A 62 30.26 -0.85 -4.14
CA TYR A 62 29.62 0.46 -4.03
C TYR A 62 28.11 0.46 -4.27
N ASP A 63 27.62 -0.36 -5.22
CA ASP A 63 26.18 -0.49 -5.52
C ASP A 63 25.41 -1.08 -4.32
N ASP A 64 25.95 -2.15 -3.72
CA ASP A 64 25.37 -2.76 -2.52
C ASP A 64 25.43 -1.80 -1.33
N ALA A 65 26.55 -1.09 -1.18
CA ALA A 65 26.71 -0.12 -0.12
C ALA A 65 25.66 1.00 -0.19
N GLU A 66 25.44 1.58 -1.37
CA GLU A 66 24.41 2.59 -1.59
C GLU A 66 23.02 2.04 -1.28
N LYS A 67 22.71 0.82 -1.75
CA LYS A 67 21.42 0.16 -1.49
C LYS A 67 21.15 -0.03 0.00
N TYR A 68 22.13 -0.48 0.78
CA TYR A 68 21.98 -0.63 2.23
C TYR A 68 21.84 0.73 2.93
N LEU A 69 22.58 1.75 2.51
CA LEU A 69 22.49 3.08 3.10
C LEU A 69 21.15 3.77 2.77
N LEU A 70 20.58 3.54 1.59
CA LEU A 70 19.22 4.00 1.25
C LEU A 70 18.15 3.31 2.11
N LYS A 71 18.34 2.02 2.46
CA LYS A 71 17.47 1.37 3.45
C LYS A 71 17.56 2.05 4.82
N ALA A 72 18.78 2.38 5.27
CA ALA A 72 18.97 3.11 6.53
C ALA A 72 18.29 4.49 6.52
N GLN A 73 18.24 5.17 5.38
CA GLN A 73 17.54 6.45 5.22
C GLN A 73 16.04 6.34 5.49
N GLY A 74 15.41 5.21 5.17
CA GLY A 74 14.01 4.92 5.52
C GLY A 74 13.74 4.93 7.03
N TYR A 75 14.77 4.74 7.86
CA TYR A 75 14.69 4.74 9.32
C TYR A 75 15.29 6.01 9.96
N GLN A 76 15.53 7.08 9.17
CA GLN A 76 16.20 8.29 9.66
C GLN A 76 15.51 8.96 10.86
N GLN A 77 14.19 8.79 11.00
CA GLN A 77 13.41 9.35 12.11
C GLN A 77 13.79 8.76 13.48
N TYR A 78 14.38 7.57 13.50
CA TYR A 78 14.84 6.91 14.73
C TYR A 78 16.29 7.26 15.08
N LEU A 79 17.03 7.92 14.18
CA LEU A 79 18.45 8.25 14.35
C LEU A 79 18.65 9.58 15.07
N SER A 80 19.66 9.63 15.94
CA SER A 80 20.13 10.91 16.49
C SER A 80 20.65 11.83 15.38
N GLU A 81 20.72 13.14 15.64
CA GLU A 81 21.24 14.11 14.66
C GLU A 81 22.67 13.79 14.19
N LYS A 82 23.53 13.36 15.13
CA LYS A 82 24.88 12.90 14.83
C LYS A 82 24.91 11.68 13.91
N GLU A 83 24.01 10.71 14.15
CA GLU A 83 23.90 9.52 13.29
C GLU A 83 23.31 9.85 11.91
N ARG A 84 22.33 10.75 11.83
CA ARG A 84 21.82 11.28 10.56
C ARG A 84 22.93 11.96 9.76
N GLY A 85 23.75 12.79 10.39
CA GLY A 85 24.93 13.39 9.75
C GLY A 85 25.92 12.33 9.22
N LYS A 86 26.18 11.28 10.00
CA LYS A 86 27.01 10.14 9.57
C LYS A 86 26.39 9.41 8.37
N LEU A 87 25.09 9.14 8.40
CA LEU A 87 24.37 8.49 7.30
C LEU A 87 24.44 9.31 6.02
N THR A 88 24.18 10.61 6.08
CA THR A 88 24.26 11.52 4.91
C THR A 88 25.68 11.53 4.32
N SER A 89 26.71 11.57 5.17
CA SER A 89 28.11 11.48 4.71
C SER A 89 28.41 10.16 4.01
N LEU A 90 27.93 9.03 4.55
CA LEU A 90 28.10 7.71 3.95
C LEU A 90 27.37 7.60 2.61
N LEU A 91 26.12 8.07 2.54
CA LEU A 91 25.33 8.11 1.30
C LEU A 91 26.03 8.92 0.22
N GLY A 92 26.51 10.12 0.54
CA GLY A 92 27.22 10.97 -0.41
C GLY A 92 28.48 10.28 -0.98
N ARG A 93 29.24 9.60 -0.11
CA ARG A 93 30.43 8.83 -0.53
C ARG A 93 30.07 7.63 -1.40
N ALA A 94 29.02 6.87 -1.03
CA ALA A 94 28.57 5.71 -1.80
C ALA A 94 28.04 6.12 -3.18
N HIS A 95 27.17 7.12 -3.23
CA HIS A 95 26.62 7.63 -4.48
C HIS A 95 27.72 8.14 -5.42
N THR A 96 28.66 8.94 -4.89
CA THR A 96 29.82 9.41 -5.67
C THR A 96 30.63 8.24 -6.22
N ALA A 97 30.88 7.22 -5.41
CA ALA A 97 31.63 6.03 -5.82
C ALA A 97 30.91 5.27 -6.96
N VAL A 98 29.59 5.08 -6.85
CA VAL A 98 28.76 4.43 -7.88
C VAL A 98 28.83 5.20 -9.20
N VAL A 99 28.57 6.51 -9.17
CA VAL A 99 28.58 7.35 -10.38
C VAL A 99 29.95 7.35 -11.06
N VAL A 100 31.03 7.54 -10.28
CA VAL A 100 32.40 7.57 -10.83
C VAL A 100 32.82 6.19 -11.35
N ARG A 101 32.41 5.09 -10.70
CA ARG A 101 32.65 3.74 -11.20
C ARG A 101 31.87 3.47 -12.49
N GLN A 102 30.58 3.83 -12.55
CA GLN A 102 29.75 3.61 -13.73
C GLN A 102 30.30 4.34 -14.96
N LYS A 103 30.73 5.60 -14.77
CA LYS A 103 31.48 6.33 -15.80
C LYS A 103 32.75 5.57 -16.19
N GLY A 104 33.51 5.07 -15.21
CA GLY A 104 34.71 4.28 -15.46
C GLY A 104 34.46 3.01 -16.30
N VAL A 105 33.33 2.33 -16.08
CA VAL A 105 32.94 1.15 -16.88
C VAL A 105 32.55 1.54 -18.31
N GLN A 106 31.82 2.65 -18.50
CA GLN A 106 31.48 3.16 -19.83
C GLN A 106 32.71 3.60 -20.62
N ASP A 107 33.62 4.29 -19.94
CA ASP A 107 34.92 4.68 -20.46
C ASP A 107 35.73 3.44 -20.90
N MET A 108 35.72 2.37 -20.10
CA MET A 108 36.39 1.11 -20.44
C MET A 108 35.78 0.43 -21.67
N GLN A 109 34.45 0.45 -21.81
CA GLN A 109 33.76 -0.07 -23.00
C GLN A 109 34.09 0.75 -24.25
N SER A 110 34.14 2.08 -24.11
CA SER A 110 34.53 3.00 -25.18
C SER A 110 35.96 2.74 -25.64
N ALA A 111 36.89 2.53 -24.70
CA ALA A 111 38.26 2.15 -25.02
C ALA A 111 38.35 0.81 -25.79
N LYS A 112 37.57 -0.21 -25.40
CA LYS A 112 37.49 -1.48 -26.14
C LYS A 112 36.98 -1.29 -27.57
N LEU A 113 36.01 -0.40 -27.77
CA LEU A 113 35.47 -0.09 -29.10
C LEU A 113 36.49 0.67 -29.96
N LEU A 114 37.21 1.63 -29.38
CA LEU A 114 38.31 2.34 -30.05
C LEU A 114 39.44 1.39 -30.47
N LEU A 115 39.79 0.41 -29.62
CA LEU A 115 40.76 -0.63 -29.97
C LEU A 115 40.30 -1.46 -31.17
N ARG A 116 39.01 -1.85 -31.22
CA ARG A 116 38.44 -2.58 -32.38
C ARG A 116 38.42 -1.76 -33.66
N GLN A 117 38.39 -0.43 -33.54
CA GLN A 117 38.45 0.51 -34.67
C GLN A 117 39.88 0.86 -35.09
N GLY A 118 40.91 0.27 -34.47
CA GLY A 118 42.32 0.59 -34.74
C GLY A 118 42.79 1.92 -34.14
N LYS A 119 41.95 2.61 -33.35
CA LYS A 119 42.26 3.90 -32.71
C LYS A 119 43.01 3.71 -31.38
N ALA A 120 44.18 3.07 -31.44
CA ALA A 120 44.92 2.66 -30.24
C ALA A 120 45.37 3.83 -29.35
N ASN A 121 45.73 4.98 -29.94
CA ASN A 121 46.18 6.17 -29.19
C ASN A 121 45.05 6.80 -28.35
N GLU A 122 43.85 6.91 -28.93
CA GLU A 122 42.66 7.43 -28.23
C GLU A 122 42.26 6.47 -27.10
N ALA A 123 42.26 5.15 -27.38
CA ALA A 123 41.96 4.13 -26.38
C ALA A 123 42.97 4.14 -25.21
N SER A 124 44.26 4.25 -25.50
CA SER A 124 45.33 4.30 -24.49
C SER A 124 45.19 5.52 -23.58
N THR A 125 44.85 6.68 -24.13
CA THR A 125 44.58 7.91 -23.36
C THR A 125 43.46 7.68 -22.35
N LEU A 126 42.36 7.10 -22.81
CA LEU A 126 41.16 6.83 -22.01
C LEU A 126 41.44 5.79 -20.91
N LEU A 127 42.14 4.70 -21.24
CA LEU A 127 42.57 3.68 -20.28
C LEU A 127 43.57 4.21 -19.24
N THR A 128 44.43 5.16 -19.62
CA THR A 128 45.36 5.81 -18.69
C THR A 128 44.61 6.70 -17.68
N GLN A 129 43.59 7.42 -18.12
CA GLN A 129 42.68 8.16 -17.23
C GLN A 129 41.97 7.22 -16.25
N LEU A 130 41.51 6.06 -16.73
CA LEU A 130 40.85 5.04 -15.91
C LEU A 130 41.74 4.47 -14.79
N LYS A 131 43.06 4.40 -15.01
CA LYS A 131 44.00 3.94 -13.99
C LYS A 131 43.99 4.82 -12.73
N GLY A 132 43.64 6.09 -12.87
CA GLY A 132 43.50 7.04 -11.77
C GLY A 132 42.18 6.94 -11.00
N ASN A 133 41.21 6.15 -11.47
CA ASN A 133 39.89 6.04 -10.82
C ASN A 133 39.97 5.14 -9.56
N PRO A 134 39.74 5.70 -8.35
CA PRO A 134 39.88 4.93 -7.10
C PRO A 134 38.72 3.96 -6.86
N TYR A 135 37.63 4.05 -7.63
CA TYR A 135 36.40 3.27 -7.46
C TYR A 135 36.28 2.09 -8.43
N LEU A 136 37.33 1.75 -9.17
CA LEU A 136 37.35 0.52 -9.96
C LEU A 136 37.63 -0.69 -9.08
N THR A 137 36.88 -1.77 -9.31
CA THR A 137 37.15 -3.06 -8.68
C THR A 137 38.50 -3.63 -9.12
N ASP A 138 39.05 -4.56 -8.34
CA ASP A 138 40.34 -5.19 -8.70
C ASP A 138 40.28 -5.94 -10.03
N LYS A 139 39.11 -6.50 -10.37
CA LYS A 139 38.86 -7.14 -11.67
C LYS A 139 38.91 -6.12 -12.80
N GLU A 140 38.22 -5.00 -12.66
CA GLU A 140 38.21 -3.92 -13.66
C GLU A 140 39.61 -3.30 -13.81
N ARG A 141 40.35 -3.09 -12.71
CA ARG A 141 41.75 -2.60 -12.77
C ARG A 141 42.68 -3.56 -13.50
N LYS A 142 42.56 -4.87 -13.24
CA LYS A 142 43.32 -5.89 -13.98
C LYS A 142 42.98 -5.86 -15.47
N GLU A 143 41.70 -5.69 -15.79
CA GLU A 143 41.24 -5.59 -17.18
C GLU A 143 41.80 -4.34 -17.88
N VAL A 144 41.72 -3.16 -17.25
CA VAL A 144 42.31 -1.92 -17.78
C VAL A 144 43.82 -2.09 -18.03
N ASN A 145 44.55 -2.70 -17.09
CA ASN A 145 45.99 -2.96 -17.25
C ASN A 145 46.26 -3.95 -18.41
N SER A 146 45.42 -4.97 -18.58
CA SER A 146 45.55 -5.93 -19.69
C SER A 146 45.29 -5.28 -21.06
N LEU A 147 44.32 -4.36 -21.14
CA LEU A 147 43.99 -3.63 -22.36
C LEU A 147 45.09 -2.63 -22.73
N LEU A 148 45.69 -1.97 -21.74
CA LEU A 148 46.87 -1.11 -21.95
C LEU A 148 48.06 -1.91 -22.48
N ALA A 149 48.33 -3.10 -21.92
CA ALA A 149 49.41 -3.96 -22.39
C ALA A 149 49.16 -4.51 -23.81
N GLY A 150 47.93 -4.95 -24.10
CA GLY A 150 47.56 -5.48 -25.42
C GLY A 150 47.48 -4.42 -26.52
N GLY A 151 47.07 -3.19 -26.19
CA GLY A 151 47.02 -2.06 -27.12
C GLY A 151 48.39 -1.63 -27.64
N SER A 152 49.46 -1.82 -26.85
CA SER A 152 50.83 -1.59 -27.30
C SER A 152 51.39 -2.69 -28.21
N SER A 153 50.77 -3.88 -28.22
CA SER A 153 51.19 -5.00 -29.10
C SER A 153 50.35 -5.14 -30.37
N ALA A 154 49.24 -4.38 -30.49
CA ALA A 154 48.35 -4.42 -31.65
C ALA A 154 48.80 -3.53 -32.83
N SER A 155 49.90 -2.79 -32.71
CA SER A 155 50.49 -2.05 -33.85
C SER A 155 51.30 -2.92 -34.82
N THR A 156 51.34 -4.25 -34.62
CA THR A 156 52.14 -5.15 -35.48
C THR A 156 51.42 -6.45 -35.89
N SER A 157 50.10 -6.45 -35.97
CA SER A 157 49.37 -7.61 -36.50
C SER A 157 48.07 -7.20 -37.19
N GLY A 158 48.10 -7.12 -38.53
CA GLY A 158 46.84 -7.02 -39.28
C GLY A 158 46.88 -6.43 -40.69
N THR A 159 47.85 -6.79 -41.53
CA THR A 159 47.58 -6.92 -42.98
C THR A 159 48.45 -8.03 -43.54
N GLN A 160 48.15 -9.26 -43.13
CA GLN A 160 48.38 -10.38 -44.04
C GLN A 160 47.19 -10.32 -45.02
N SER A 161 47.40 -9.61 -46.13
CA SER A 161 46.66 -9.90 -47.34
C SER A 161 46.72 -11.41 -47.53
N ALA A 162 45.56 -12.06 -47.55
CA ALA A 162 45.46 -13.37 -48.16
C ALA A 162 46.04 -13.19 -49.57
N GLU A 163 47.26 -13.66 -49.75
CA GLU A 163 47.90 -13.72 -51.05
C GLU A 163 47.01 -14.62 -51.88
N VAL A 164 46.21 -13.99 -52.76
CA VAL A 164 45.36 -14.66 -53.74
C VAL A 164 46.29 -15.63 -54.45
N THR A 165 46.24 -16.89 -54.06
CA THR A 165 47.18 -17.89 -54.55
C THR A 165 46.69 -18.23 -55.94
N VAL A 166 47.22 -17.49 -56.91
CA VAL A 166 46.90 -17.68 -58.31
C VAL A 166 47.40 -19.07 -58.68
N PRO A 167 46.56 -19.98 -59.21
CA PRO A 167 47.03 -21.29 -59.61
C PRO A 167 48.18 -21.10 -60.60
N PRO A 168 49.39 -21.62 -60.29
CA PRO A 168 50.52 -21.47 -61.18
C PRO A 168 50.15 -22.13 -62.49
N MET A 169 50.45 -21.47 -63.61
CA MET A 169 50.19 -22.07 -64.92
C MET A 169 50.90 -23.44 -64.98
N PRO A 170 50.20 -24.53 -65.36
CA PRO A 170 50.78 -25.86 -65.49
C PRO A 170 52.12 -25.84 -66.23
N GLU A 171 53.11 -26.63 -65.80
CA GLU A 171 54.43 -26.68 -66.46
C GLU A 171 54.33 -27.04 -67.95
N ASP A 172 53.37 -27.89 -68.33
CA ASP A 172 53.06 -28.25 -69.72
C ASP A 172 52.58 -27.07 -70.58
N LEU A 173 52.07 -26.00 -69.95
CA LEU A 173 51.70 -24.76 -70.63
C LEU A 173 52.84 -23.73 -70.64
N LYS A 174 53.80 -23.85 -69.70
CA LYS A 174 55.00 -23.01 -69.59
C LYS A 174 56.08 -23.45 -70.58
N ALA A 175 56.28 -24.75 -70.73
CA ALA A 175 57.22 -25.34 -71.66
C ALA A 175 56.52 -25.56 -73.01
N ALA A 176 56.90 -24.80 -74.04
CA ALA A 176 56.85 -25.35 -75.39
C ALA A 176 58.29 -25.67 -75.79
N PRO A 177 58.81 -26.87 -75.52
CA PRO A 177 59.74 -27.46 -76.47
C PRO A 177 58.89 -28.01 -77.61
N VAL A 178 59.31 -27.66 -78.81
CA VAL A 178 58.93 -28.35 -80.03
C VAL A 178 59.49 -29.76 -79.89
N SER A 179 58.70 -30.72 -79.39
CA SER A 179 59.04 -32.14 -79.52
C SER A 179 57.77 -32.86 -79.95
N ASP A 180 57.64 -33.01 -81.27
CA ASP A 180 57.44 -34.32 -81.90
C ASP A 180 57.37 -34.14 -83.43
N GLY A 181 58.35 -34.73 -84.12
CA GLY A 181 58.31 -34.97 -85.57
C GLY A 181 58.75 -33.81 -86.47
N GLU A 182 59.97 -33.30 -86.29
CA GLU A 182 60.62 -32.43 -87.28
C GLU A 182 61.04 -33.28 -88.49
N ALA A 183 60.09 -33.52 -89.40
CA ALA A 183 60.42 -33.88 -90.77
C ALA A 183 60.90 -32.59 -91.45
N ASP A 184 62.13 -32.58 -91.95
CA ASP A 184 62.73 -31.51 -92.76
C ASP A 184 61.76 -31.07 -93.87
N ALA A 185 60.95 -30.05 -93.57
CA ALA A 185 60.08 -29.42 -94.54
C ALA A 185 60.94 -28.50 -95.39
N ALA A 186 60.96 -28.74 -96.71
CA ALA A 186 61.69 -27.89 -97.64
C ALA A 186 61.28 -26.41 -97.47
N PRO A 187 62.24 -25.47 -97.48
CA PRO A 187 61.98 -24.05 -97.27
C PRO A 187 60.95 -23.54 -98.28
N GLY A 188 59.78 -23.11 -97.79
CA GLY A 188 58.66 -22.60 -98.60
C GLY A 188 57.47 -23.56 -98.78
N SER A 189 57.44 -24.72 -98.11
CA SER A 189 56.32 -25.67 -98.23
C SER A 189 55.05 -25.26 -97.45
N TYR A 190 53.90 -25.77 -97.87
CA TYR A 190 52.61 -25.59 -97.17
C TYR A 190 52.62 -26.10 -95.72
N ILE A 191 53.44 -27.13 -95.44
CA ILE A 191 53.62 -27.71 -94.10
C ILE A 191 54.33 -26.71 -93.17
N GLU A 192 55.33 -25.99 -93.68
CA GLU A 192 56.05 -24.95 -92.92
C GLU A 192 55.12 -23.78 -92.54
N LYS A 193 54.21 -23.38 -93.44
CA LYS A 193 53.19 -22.37 -93.14
C LYS A 193 52.26 -22.80 -92.00
N ILE A 194 51.75 -24.03 -92.04
CA ILE A 194 50.88 -24.56 -90.98
C ILE A 194 51.61 -24.64 -89.63
N ILE A 195 52.90 -25.01 -89.64
CA ILE A 195 53.73 -25.07 -88.43
C ILE A 195 53.92 -23.66 -87.84
N ASN A 196 54.21 -22.66 -88.68
CA ASN A 196 54.37 -21.27 -88.24
C ASN A 196 53.04 -20.66 -87.76
N ASP A 197 51.93 -20.96 -88.41
CA ASP A 197 50.59 -20.52 -87.99
C ASP A 197 50.23 -21.13 -86.63
N ARG A 198 50.48 -22.43 -86.42
CA ARG A 198 50.27 -23.07 -85.10
C ARG A 198 51.16 -22.50 -84.01
N LYS A 199 52.44 -22.21 -84.29
CA LYS A 199 53.35 -21.57 -83.33
C LYS A 199 52.83 -20.18 -82.92
N THR A 200 52.34 -19.41 -83.88
CA THR A 200 51.81 -18.06 -83.66
C THR A 200 50.49 -18.08 -82.87
N VAL A 201 49.57 -18.99 -83.20
CA VAL A 201 48.31 -19.14 -82.44
C VAL A 201 48.60 -19.62 -81.01
N ARG A 202 49.49 -20.60 -80.83
CA ARG A 202 49.88 -21.11 -79.50
C ARG A 202 50.53 -20.02 -78.63
N SER A 203 51.41 -19.19 -79.20
CA SER A 203 52.03 -18.09 -78.45
C SER A 203 51.03 -17.00 -78.08
N HIS A 204 50.10 -16.69 -79.00
CA HIS A 204 49.02 -15.72 -78.75
C HIS A 204 48.08 -16.20 -77.63
N VAL A 205 47.57 -17.43 -77.72
CA VAL A 205 46.70 -18.03 -76.69
C VAL A 205 47.41 -18.06 -75.33
N ARG A 206 48.69 -18.43 -75.30
CA ARG A 206 49.49 -18.40 -74.06
C ARG A 206 49.57 -17.00 -73.46
N ALA A 207 49.81 -15.97 -74.28
CA ALA A 207 49.93 -14.59 -73.81
C ALA A 207 48.60 -14.09 -73.24
N VAL A 208 47.50 -14.32 -73.95
CA VAL A 208 46.16 -13.88 -73.52
C VAL A 208 45.70 -14.61 -72.26
N VAL A 209 45.89 -15.94 -72.16
CA VAL A 209 45.51 -16.69 -70.95
C VAL A 209 46.36 -16.28 -69.75
N ASN A 210 47.64 -15.94 -69.95
CA ASN A 210 48.47 -15.41 -68.87
C ASN A 210 48.06 -14.00 -68.43
N ASP A 211 47.69 -13.13 -69.38
CA ASP A 211 47.17 -11.79 -69.09
C ASP A 211 45.83 -11.88 -68.34
N ALA A 212 44.92 -12.75 -68.79
CA ALA A 212 43.65 -13.02 -68.13
C ALA A 212 43.85 -13.53 -66.69
N ARG A 213 44.82 -14.44 -66.47
CA ARG A 213 45.19 -14.88 -65.11
C ARG A 213 45.56 -13.71 -64.20
N VAL A 214 46.39 -12.78 -64.67
CA VAL A 214 46.81 -11.61 -63.89
C VAL A 214 45.64 -10.68 -63.63
N LYS A 215 44.80 -10.42 -64.65
CA LYS A 215 43.61 -9.58 -64.53
C LYS A 215 42.57 -10.17 -63.60
N VAL A 216 42.29 -11.48 -63.68
CA VAL A 216 41.39 -12.19 -62.76
C VAL A 216 41.86 -12.04 -61.32
N ALA A 217 43.16 -12.23 -61.05
CA ALA A 217 43.70 -12.02 -59.72
C ALA A 217 43.54 -10.56 -59.23
N GLN A 218 43.79 -9.58 -60.11
CA GLN A 218 43.59 -8.16 -59.80
C GLN A 218 42.12 -7.82 -59.54
N TYR A 219 41.21 -8.37 -60.34
CA TYR A 219 39.77 -8.13 -60.19
C TYR A 219 39.18 -8.81 -58.97
N ILE A 220 39.65 -10.01 -58.61
CA ILE A 220 39.33 -10.65 -57.32
C ILE A 220 39.82 -9.77 -56.16
N ALA A 221 41.07 -9.28 -56.23
CA ALA A 221 41.62 -8.39 -55.20
C ALA A 221 40.89 -7.03 -55.11
N ALA A 222 40.30 -6.57 -56.21
CA ALA A 222 39.51 -5.35 -56.28
C ALA A 222 38.01 -5.57 -56.02
N GLU A 223 37.58 -6.79 -55.65
CA GLU A 223 36.17 -7.19 -55.46
C GLU A 223 35.27 -6.96 -56.70
N ARG A 224 35.87 -6.94 -57.90
CA ARG A 224 35.18 -6.78 -59.19
C ARG A 224 34.97 -8.12 -59.87
N TYR A 225 34.14 -8.97 -59.28
CA TYR A 225 33.94 -10.36 -59.73
C TYR A 225 33.32 -10.47 -61.13
N ASP A 226 32.49 -9.49 -61.51
CA ASP A 226 31.91 -9.33 -62.84
C ASP A 226 32.95 -9.16 -63.95
N LEU A 227 34.00 -8.34 -63.69
CA LEU A 227 35.11 -8.17 -64.62
C LEU A 227 36.01 -9.41 -64.67
N ALA A 228 36.18 -10.10 -63.54
CA ALA A 228 36.94 -11.35 -63.49
C ALA A 228 36.27 -12.46 -64.31
N GLU A 229 34.95 -12.61 -64.19
CA GLU A 229 34.15 -13.58 -64.94
C GLU A 229 34.22 -13.30 -66.46
N ASN A 230 34.13 -12.03 -66.86
CA ASN A 230 34.26 -11.63 -68.25
C ASN A 230 35.65 -11.98 -68.86
N GLU A 231 36.75 -11.81 -68.10
CA GLU A 231 38.08 -12.21 -68.58
C GLU A 231 38.26 -13.73 -68.68
N VAL A 232 37.63 -14.49 -67.78
CA VAL A 232 37.56 -15.97 -67.86
C VAL A 232 36.80 -16.40 -69.11
N ASP A 233 35.64 -15.79 -69.39
CA ASP A 233 34.81 -16.12 -70.56
C ASP A 233 35.50 -15.76 -71.88
N LYS A 234 36.15 -14.60 -71.96
CA LYS A 234 36.99 -14.21 -73.11
C LYS A 234 38.09 -15.24 -73.37
N SER A 235 38.74 -15.71 -72.30
CA SER A 235 39.79 -16.72 -72.40
C SER A 235 39.24 -18.07 -72.85
N ARG A 236 38.06 -18.46 -72.35
CA ARG A 236 37.37 -19.69 -72.76
C ARG A 236 37.06 -19.66 -74.26
N HIS A 237 36.44 -18.59 -74.74
CA HIS A 237 36.12 -18.41 -76.16
C HIS A 237 37.37 -18.39 -77.06
N LEU A 238 38.47 -17.79 -76.61
CA LEU A 238 39.72 -17.78 -77.37
C LEU A 238 40.33 -19.18 -77.49
N VAL A 239 40.30 -19.98 -76.42
CA VAL A 239 40.83 -21.35 -76.41
C VAL A 239 39.97 -22.28 -77.27
N GLU A 240 38.64 -22.15 -77.21
CA GLU A 240 37.70 -22.91 -78.05
C GLU A 240 37.86 -22.57 -79.54
N SER A 241 37.92 -21.29 -79.88
CA SER A 241 38.11 -20.85 -81.28
C SER A 241 39.47 -21.25 -81.85
N SER A 242 40.49 -21.38 -80.99
CA SER A 242 41.86 -21.77 -81.38
C SER A 242 42.13 -23.28 -81.28
N ALA A 243 41.13 -24.10 -80.91
CA ALA A 243 41.31 -25.52 -80.58
C ALA A 243 41.97 -26.34 -81.70
N LEU A 244 41.64 -26.05 -82.97
CA LEU A 244 42.21 -26.72 -84.14
C LEU A 244 43.73 -26.52 -84.28
N HIS A 245 44.24 -25.35 -83.89
CA HIS A 245 45.66 -24.99 -83.99
C HIS A 245 46.45 -25.33 -82.73
N LEU A 246 45.77 -25.39 -81.58
CA LEU A 246 46.35 -25.81 -80.29
C LEU A 246 46.62 -27.32 -80.27
N GLY A 247 45.73 -28.13 -80.83
CA GLY A 247 45.74 -29.59 -80.69
C GLY A 247 44.94 -30.04 -79.46
N THR A 248 44.49 -31.29 -79.46
CA THR A 248 43.55 -31.83 -78.47
C THR A 248 44.07 -31.73 -77.04
N ASP A 249 45.35 -32.07 -76.83
CA ASP A 249 45.92 -32.13 -75.48
C ASP A 249 46.13 -30.73 -74.89
N LEU A 250 46.71 -29.82 -75.68
CA LEU A 250 46.97 -28.46 -75.23
C LEU A 250 45.68 -27.67 -74.99
N SER A 251 44.67 -27.83 -75.86
CA SER A 251 43.35 -27.21 -75.70
C SER A 251 42.65 -27.72 -74.43
N ARG A 252 42.74 -29.03 -74.14
CA ARG A 252 42.20 -29.61 -72.90
C ARG A 252 42.88 -29.04 -71.66
N THR A 253 44.20 -28.92 -71.67
CA THR A 253 44.97 -28.36 -70.53
C THR A 253 44.62 -26.88 -70.29
N TYR A 254 44.50 -26.07 -71.35
CA TYR A 254 44.03 -24.68 -71.22
C TYR A 254 42.59 -24.59 -70.72
N SER A 255 41.69 -25.45 -71.19
CA SER A 255 40.29 -25.48 -70.75
C SER A 255 40.18 -25.82 -69.27
N LEU A 256 40.90 -26.84 -68.80
CA LEU A 256 40.96 -27.20 -67.37
C LEU A 256 41.51 -26.06 -66.51
N TYR A 257 42.52 -25.34 -67.01
CA TYR A 257 43.09 -24.20 -66.30
C TYR A 257 42.10 -23.02 -66.20
N ILE A 258 41.37 -22.73 -67.26
CA ILE A 258 40.34 -21.68 -67.27
C ILE A 258 39.18 -22.04 -66.32
N GLU A 259 38.79 -23.31 -66.27
CA GLU A 259 37.78 -23.79 -65.30
C GLU A 259 38.25 -23.65 -63.84
N GLN A 260 39.55 -23.84 -63.57
CA GLN A 260 40.11 -23.55 -62.24
C GLN A 260 40.04 -22.05 -61.90
N LEU A 261 40.34 -21.17 -62.86
CA LEU A 261 40.18 -19.72 -62.68
C LEU A 261 38.71 -19.34 -62.46
N ALA A 262 37.78 -19.93 -63.22
CA ALA A 262 36.35 -19.74 -63.05
C ALA A 262 35.87 -20.16 -61.64
N ALA A 263 36.31 -21.33 -61.17
CA ALA A 263 35.99 -21.82 -59.83
C ALA A 263 36.53 -20.90 -58.73
N GLN A 264 37.72 -20.31 -58.92
CA GLN A 264 38.30 -19.35 -57.98
C GLN A 264 37.51 -18.03 -57.91
N VAL A 265 37.05 -17.52 -59.06
CA VAL A 265 36.16 -16.34 -59.11
C VAL A 265 34.84 -16.65 -58.41
N ALA A 266 34.25 -17.81 -58.70
CA ALA A 266 32.99 -18.25 -58.10
C ALA A 266 33.10 -18.37 -56.57
N SER A 267 34.13 -19.04 -56.05
CA SER A 267 34.34 -19.19 -54.60
C SER A 267 34.56 -17.84 -53.92
N ALA A 268 35.38 -16.97 -54.51
CA ALA A 268 35.66 -15.64 -53.95
C ALA A 268 34.40 -14.76 -53.93
N SER A 269 33.56 -14.81 -54.97
CA SER A 269 32.29 -14.07 -55.02
C SER A 269 31.28 -14.58 -53.98
N GLN A 270 31.23 -15.89 -53.75
CA GLN A 270 30.32 -16.51 -52.77
C GLN A 270 30.75 -16.21 -51.33
N GLU A 271 32.04 -16.21 -51.04
CA GLU A 271 32.56 -15.77 -49.74
C GLU A 271 32.29 -14.27 -49.49
N ALA A 272 32.44 -13.42 -50.51
CA ALA A 272 32.13 -12.00 -50.41
C ALA A 272 30.64 -11.74 -50.13
N THR A 273 29.74 -12.43 -50.83
CA THR A 273 28.29 -12.32 -50.58
C THR A 273 27.91 -12.84 -49.20
N TRP A 274 28.44 -14.00 -48.79
CA TRP A 274 28.22 -14.55 -47.46
C TRP A 274 28.70 -13.59 -46.35
N THR A 275 29.90 -13.03 -46.48
CA THR A 275 30.45 -12.08 -45.50
C THR A 275 29.69 -10.75 -45.49
N ALA A 276 29.23 -10.26 -46.65
CA ALA A 276 28.39 -9.08 -46.74
C ALA A 276 27.02 -9.29 -46.07
N GLU A 277 26.39 -10.45 -46.26
CA GLU A 277 25.15 -10.82 -45.57
C GLU A 277 25.35 -10.96 -44.07
N GLN A 278 26.46 -11.55 -43.62
CA GLN A 278 26.80 -11.65 -42.19
C GLN A 278 26.99 -10.26 -41.57
N LYS A 279 27.73 -9.37 -42.23
CA LYS A 279 27.90 -7.97 -41.80
C LYS A 279 26.56 -7.24 -41.73
N LYS A 280 25.68 -7.41 -42.74
CA LYS A 280 24.33 -6.85 -42.73
C LYS A 280 23.49 -7.38 -41.56
N ARG A 281 23.51 -8.70 -41.33
CA ARG A 281 22.82 -9.33 -40.19
C ARG A 281 23.33 -8.79 -38.85
N GLN A 282 24.64 -8.68 -38.69
CA GLN A 282 25.25 -8.10 -37.49
C GLN A 282 24.85 -6.64 -37.30
N ALA A 283 24.89 -5.82 -38.36
CA ALA A 283 24.49 -4.41 -38.31
C ALA A 283 23.02 -4.26 -37.88
N LEU A 284 22.11 -5.06 -38.46
CA LEU A 284 20.69 -5.10 -38.08
C LEU A 284 20.49 -5.45 -36.61
N LEU A 285 21.20 -6.47 -36.10
CA LEU A 285 21.14 -6.84 -34.67
C LEU A 285 21.70 -5.73 -33.77
N THR A 286 22.79 -5.07 -34.17
CA THR A 286 23.32 -3.94 -33.41
C THR A 286 22.39 -2.73 -33.40
N ASP A 287 21.72 -2.47 -34.51
CA ASP A 287 20.75 -1.37 -34.61
C ASP A 287 19.49 -1.67 -33.82
N GLN A 288 19.00 -2.93 -33.84
CA GLN A 288 17.89 -3.36 -33.00
C GLN A 288 18.23 -3.26 -31.50
N THR A 289 19.43 -3.68 -31.09
CA THR A 289 19.84 -3.58 -29.68
C THR A 289 20.01 -2.14 -29.23
N ARG A 290 20.55 -1.27 -30.09
CA ARG A 290 20.61 0.20 -29.84
C ARG A 290 19.21 0.82 -29.72
N ALA A 291 18.31 0.53 -30.66
CA ALA A 291 16.95 1.05 -30.60
C ALA A 291 16.22 0.59 -29.32
N ALA A 292 16.39 -0.67 -28.93
CA ALA A 292 15.83 -1.19 -27.68
C ALA A 292 16.46 -0.54 -26.43
N SER A 293 17.76 -0.28 -26.42
CA SER A 293 18.40 0.45 -25.32
C SER A 293 17.94 1.90 -25.23
N ASP A 294 17.81 2.58 -26.38
CA ASP A 294 17.38 3.98 -26.44
C ASP A 294 15.93 4.12 -25.95
N GLN A 295 15.05 3.19 -26.34
CA GLN A 295 13.68 3.12 -25.82
C GLN A 295 13.64 2.94 -24.29
N ARG A 296 14.48 2.06 -23.74
CA ARG A 296 14.56 1.85 -22.28
C ARG A 296 15.03 3.10 -21.55
N ILE A 297 16.06 3.77 -22.08
CA ILE A 297 16.56 5.03 -21.52
C ILE A 297 15.46 6.09 -21.51
N GLU A 298 14.69 6.20 -22.59
CA GLU A 298 13.61 7.18 -22.67
C GLU A 298 12.44 6.86 -21.74
N GLN A 299 12.10 5.56 -21.59
CA GLN A 299 11.15 5.10 -20.59
C GLN A 299 11.61 5.44 -19.17
N GLU A 300 12.87 5.17 -18.83
CA GLU A 300 13.45 5.50 -17.52
C GLU A 300 13.41 7.00 -17.23
N LYS A 301 13.78 7.86 -18.20
CA LYS A 301 13.66 9.32 -18.05
C LYS A 301 12.23 9.75 -17.78
N THR A 302 11.28 9.20 -18.53
CA THR A 302 9.84 9.50 -18.37
C THR A 302 9.36 9.09 -16.99
N ILE A 303 9.74 7.89 -16.51
CA ILE A 303 9.44 7.41 -15.16
C ILE A 303 10.00 8.36 -14.11
N LEU A 304 11.28 8.77 -14.23
CA LEU A 304 11.93 9.69 -13.30
C LEU A 304 11.25 11.06 -13.27
N GLU A 305 10.86 11.59 -14.43
CA GLU A 305 10.16 12.86 -14.53
C GLU A 305 8.79 12.81 -13.84
N LEU A 306 7.98 11.79 -14.15
CA LEU A 306 6.67 11.58 -13.51
C LEU A 306 6.81 11.40 -11.99
N MET A 307 7.80 10.60 -11.54
CA MET A 307 8.08 10.42 -10.11
C MET A 307 8.48 11.73 -9.43
N ASN A 308 9.31 12.55 -10.07
CA ASN A 308 9.69 13.86 -9.55
C ASN A 308 8.49 14.81 -9.46
N GLN A 309 7.65 14.85 -10.50
CA GLN A 309 6.42 15.63 -10.50
C GLN A 309 5.46 15.16 -9.40
N ALA A 310 5.30 13.86 -9.21
CA ALA A 310 4.50 13.28 -8.12
C ALA A 310 5.00 13.77 -6.75
N GLN A 311 6.31 13.78 -6.52
CA GLN A 311 6.89 14.29 -5.27
C GLN A 311 6.67 15.80 -5.09
N VAL A 312 6.75 16.59 -6.17
CA VAL A 312 6.43 18.03 -6.13
C VAL A 312 4.97 18.25 -5.75
N PHE A 313 4.03 17.53 -6.37
CA PHE A 313 2.61 17.62 -6.04
C PHE A 313 2.32 17.18 -4.61
N LYS A 314 2.95 16.09 -4.14
CA LYS A 314 2.86 15.65 -2.74
C LYS A 314 3.31 16.74 -1.76
N ARG A 315 4.45 17.40 -2.01
CA ARG A 315 4.95 18.51 -1.18
C ARG A 315 4.00 19.72 -1.17
N ARG A 316 3.28 19.95 -2.27
CA ARG A 316 2.24 20.98 -2.38
C ARG A 316 0.87 20.55 -1.83
N GLN A 317 0.77 19.35 -1.24
CA GLN A 317 -0.47 18.76 -0.75
C GLN A 317 -1.56 18.57 -1.84
N LEU A 318 -1.16 18.52 -3.10
CA LEU A 318 -2.03 18.24 -4.25
C LEU A 318 -2.03 16.72 -4.49
N TYR A 319 -2.66 15.98 -3.58
CA TYR A 319 -2.55 14.51 -3.54
C TYR A 319 -3.21 13.81 -4.73
N ASP A 320 -4.32 14.33 -5.26
CA ASP A 320 -4.96 13.79 -6.47
C ASP A 320 -4.04 13.90 -7.70
N ALA A 321 -3.42 15.06 -7.89
CA ALA A 321 -2.46 15.29 -8.96
C ALA A 321 -1.22 14.39 -8.79
N ALA A 322 -0.72 14.23 -7.56
CA ALA A 322 0.37 13.32 -7.26
C ALA A 322 0.00 11.86 -7.60
N MET A 323 -1.22 11.43 -7.24
CA MET A 323 -1.73 10.09 -7.55
C MET A 323 -1.78 9.86 -9.06
N ALA A 324 -2.28 10.82 -9.83
CA ALA A 324 -2.33 10.72 -11.29
C ALA A 324 -0.95 10.52 -11.92
N GLN A 325 0.08 11.21 -11.42
CA GLN A 325 1.47 11.01 -11.89
C GLN A 325 1.99 9.61 -11.55
N VAL A 326 1.73 9.13 -10.33
CA VAL A 326 2.13 7.78 -9.90
C VAL A 326 1.45 6.70 -10.73
N GLU A 327 0.18 6.87 -11.06
CA GLU A 327 -0.54 5.95 -11.96
C GLU A 327 -0.02 6.01 -13.40
N GLY A 328 0.47 7.17 -13.84
CA GLY A 328 1.22 7.31 -15.08
C GLY A 328 2.46 6.42 -15.10
N VAL A 329 3.24 6.42 -14.01
CA VAL A 329 4.41 5.54 -13.87
C VAL A 329 3.99 4.07 -13.91
N LEU A 330 2.95 3.68 -13.17
CA LEU A 330 2.47 2.29 -13.12
C LEU A 330 1.85 1.79 -14.43
N ARG A 331 1.46 2.70 -15.34
CA ARG A 331 1.02 2.33 -16.69
C ARG A 331 2.19 1.96 -17.60
N ILE A 332 3.36 2.60 -17.38
CA ILE A 332 4.60 2.31 -18.11
C ILE A 332 5.27 1.07 -17.51
N ASP A 333 5.43 1.05 -16.18
CA ASP A 333 6.00 -0.06 -15.42
C ASP A 333 5.07 -0.45 -14.24
N PRO A 334 4.22 -1.47 -14.44
CA PRO A 334 3.28 -1.94 -13.41
C PRO A 334 3.94 -2.47 -12.13
N GLN A 335 5.22 -2.85 -12.17
CA GLN A 335 5.95 -3.43 -11.03
C GLN A 335 6.92 -2.43 -10.39
N HIS A 336 6.84 -1.14 -10.72
CA HIS A 336 7.74 -0.13 -10.18
C HIS A 336 7.57 0.06 -8.65
N ASP A 337 8.49 -0.52 -7.87
CA ASP A 337 8.46 -0.55 -6.39
C ASP A 337 8.27 0.84 -5.74
N GLY A 338 8.92 1.86 -6.29
CA GLY A 338 8.84 3.23 -5.78
C GLY A 338 7.45 3.84 -5.98
N ALA A 339 6.80 3.52 -7.10
CA ALA A 339 5.48 4.06 -7.45
C ALA A 339 4.39 3.34 -6.65
N LEU A 340 4.50 2.02 -6.49
CA LEU A 340 3.58 1.25 -5.65
C LEU A 340 3.58 1.72 -4.19
N ARG A 341 4.75 1.94 -3.59
CA ARG A 341 4.85 2.47 -2.23
C ARG A 341 4.24 3.87 -2.12
N LEU A 342 4.55 4.75 -3.07
CA LEU A 342 4.03 6.11 -3.08
C LEU A 342 2.50 6.14 -3.30
N LYS A 343 1.96 5.22 -4.11
CA LYS A 343 0.51 5.04 -4.30
C LYS A 343 -0.17 4.71 -2.97
N THR A 344 0.36 3.76 -2.21
CA THR A 344 -0.17 3.41 -0.89
C THR A 344 -0.10 4.60 0.06
N GLU A 345 1.06 5.28 0.15
CA GLU A 345 1.25 6.46 0.99
C GLU A 345 0.23 7.56 0.66
N LEU A 346 0.06 7.90 -0.63
CA LEU A 346 -0.89 8.91 -1.07
C LEU A 346 -2.33 8.51 -0.75
N LYS A 347 -2.69 7.24 -0.95
CA LYS A 347 -4.02 6.71 -0.64
C LYS A 347 -4.33 6.85 0.85
N ASP A 348 -3.38 6.50 1.71
CA ASP A 348 -3.54 6.60 3.16
C ASP A 348 -3.72 8.06 3.61
N ILE A 349 -2.93 8.98 3.05
CA ILE A 349 -3.07 10.42 3.33
C ILE A 349 -4.44 10.95 2.90
N MET A 350 -4.90 10.59 1.69
CA MET A 350 -6.20 11.02 1.18
C MET A 350 -7.36 10.49 2.04
N LEU A 351 -7.29 9.22 2.45
CA LEU A 351 -8.28 8.61 3.35
C LEU A 351 -8.30 9.30 4.71
N TYR A 352 -7.13 9.54 5.30
CA TYR A 352 -7.02 10.22 6.59
C TYR A 352 -7.60 11.65 6.52
N ARG A 353 -7.31 12.39 5.45
CA ARG A 353 -7.86 13.73 5.24
C ARG A 353 -9.39 13.69 5.14
N ARG A 354 -9.92 12.73 4.38
CA ARG A 354 -11.35 12.55 4.22
C ARG A 354 -12.03 12.17 5.53
N GLN A 355 -11.40 11.31 6.32
CA GLN A 355 -11.88 10.96 7.65
C GLN A 355 -11.94 12.20 8.55
N TYR A 356 -10.87 13.00 8.59
CA TYR A 356 -10.81 14.22 9.40
C TYR A 356 -11.89 15.24 9.01
N GLU A 357 -12.13 15.43 7.70
CA GLU A 357 -13.23 16.28 7.21
C GLU A 357 -14.60 15.78 7.68
N LEU A 358 -14.84 14.47 7.66
CA LEU A 358 -16.09 13.87 8.11
C LEU A 358 -16.25 13.96 9.63
N GLU A 359 -15.18 13.79 10.39
CA GLU A 359 -15.19 13.96 11.85
C GLU A 359 -15.51 15.41 12.22
N ASN A 360 -14.87 16.39 11.60
CA ASN A 360 -15.17 17.80 11.83
C ASN A 360 -16.62 18.13 11.49
N LEU A 361 -17.11 17.67 10.33
CA LEU A 361 -18.51 17.87 9.93
C LEU A 361 -19.47 17.21 10.92
N SER A 362 -19.15 15.99 11.38
CA SER A 362 -19.95 15.28 12.38
C SER A 362 -19.99 16.04 13.70
N GLU A 363 -18.88 16.61 14.15
CA GLU A 363 -18.81 17.42 15.37
C GLU A 363 -19.58 18.73 15.23
N GLU A 364 -19.45 19.43 14.10
CA GLU A 364 -20.23 20.63 13.79
C GLU A 364 -21.73 20.35 13.86
N GLN A 365 -22.19 19.30 13.17
CA GLN A 365 -23.60 18.90 13.15
C GLN A 365 -24.10 18.43 14.53
N ARG A 366 -23.24 17.77 15.31
CA ARG A 366 -23.55 17.37 16.69
C ARG A 366 -23.75 18.57 17.60
N ILE A 367 -22.89 19.59 17.49
CA ILE A 367 -23.01 20.84 18.25
C ILE A 367 -24.29 21.57 17.86
N GLU A 368 -24.56 21.71 16.56
CA GLU A 368 -25.77 22.35 16.04
C GLU A 368 -27.04 21.66 16.57
N MET A 369 -27.08 20.32 16.54
CA MET A 369 -28.19 19.55 17.10
C MET A 369 -28.38 19.81 18.61
N LEU A 370 -27.29 19.84 19.39
CA LEU A 370 -27.35 20.12 20.83
C LEU A 370 -27.81 21.55 21.10
N LEU A 371 -27.31 22.54 20.37
CA LEU A 371 -27.72 23.93 20.48
C LEU A 371 -29.21 24.10 20.17
N ASN A 372 -29.70 23.55 19.06
CA ASN A 372 -31.12 23.60 18.71
C ASN A 372 -32.00 22.92 19.76
N THR A 373 -31.53 21.82 20.34
CA THR A 373 -32.22 21.12 21.45
C THR A 373 -32.26 21.98 22.70
N THR A 374 -31.14 22.60 23.07
CA THR A 374 -31.07 23.52 24.23
C THR A 374 -31.91 24.77 24.00
N GLU A 375 -31.86 25.37 22.82
CA GLU A 375 -32.68 26.52 22.43
C GLU A 375 -34.17 26.19 22.56
N SER A 376 -34.60 25.04 22.07
CA SER A 376 -35.98 24.56 22.22
C SER A 376 -36.40 24.30 23.67
N SER A 377 -35.44 24.05 24.56
CA SER A 377 -35.69 23.84 26.00
C SER A 377 -35.75 25.14 26.81
N ILE A 378 -35.30 26.27 26.24
CA ILE A 378 -35.38 27.58 26.90
C ILE A 378 -36.83 28.05 26.79
N PRO A 379 -37.57 28.16 27.90
CA PRO A 379 -38.89 28.79 27.87
C PRO A 379 -38.71 30.29 27.60
N TYR A 380 -39.14 30.77 26.43
CA TYR A 380 -39.12 32.20 26.13
C TYR A 380 -40.19 32.90 26.98
N ALA A 381 -39.77 33.87 27.80
CA ALA A 381 -40.67 34.62 28.69
C ALA A 381 -41.76 35.40 27.93
N GLU A 382 -41.55 35.70 26.64
CA GLU A 382 -42.55 36.31 25.75
C GLU A 382 -43.68 35.33 25.38
N GLU A 383 -43.47 34.02 25.47
CA GLU A 383 -44.51 33.01 25.23
C GLU A 383 -45.21 32.57 26.52
N MET A 384 -44.56 32.75 27.68
CA MET A 384 -45.15 32.51 29.01
C MET A 384 -45.86 33.77 29.54
N HIS A 385 -47.09 33.98 29.09
CA HIS A 385 -47.97 35.01 29.67
C HIS A 385 -48.82 34.43 30.80
N TYR A 386 -48.58 34.90 32.02
CA TYR A 386 -49.54 34.76 33.11
C TYR A 386 -50.69 35.73 32.89
N GLY A 387 -51.92 35.24 32.90
CA GLY A 387 -53.09 36.12 32.82
C GLY A 387 -53.19 37.05 34.02
N ASP A 388 -53.76 38.24 33.89
CA ASP A 388 -53.88 39.22 34.99
C ASP A 388 -54.55 38.65 36.26
N ASN A 389 -55.32 37.57 36.12
CA ASN A 389 -56.01 36.84 37.20
C ASN A 389 -55.21 35.65 37.77
N TRP A 390 -53.92 35.47 37.43
CA TRP A 390 -53.12 34.33 37.91
C TRP A 390 -53.07 34.24 39.44
N ALA A 391 -53.03 35.39 40.12
CA ALA A 391 -53.05 35.48 41.57
C ALA A 391 -54.39 35.03 42.17
N GLU A 392 -55.50 35.22 41.46
CA GLU A 392 -56.82 34.74 41.87
C GLU A 392 -56.97 33.23 41.62
N ILE A 393 -56.39 32.71 40.52
CA ILE A 393 -56.38 31.27 40.21
C ILE A 393 -55.50 30.50 41.21
N TYR A 394 -54.33 31.03 41.58
CA TYR A 394 -53.43 30.42 42.56
C TYR A 394 -54.07 30.30 43.95
N ASN A 395 -54.84 31.31 44.37
CA ASN A 395 -55.47 31.37 45.69
C ASN A 395 -56.87 30.75 45.74
N LYS A 396 -57.31 30.05 44.69
CA LYS A 396 -58.65 29.48 44.62
C LYS A 396 -58.74 28.22 45.51
N GLU A 397 -59.73 28.15 46.41
CA GLU A 397 -59.94 27.00 47.31
C GLU A 397 -60.09 25.66 46.57
N THR A 398 -60.53 25.66 45.31
CA THR A 398 -60.65 24.44 44.50
C THR A 398 -59.31 23.90 43.97
N ARG A 399 -58.19 24.61 44.20
CA ARG A 399 -56.85 24.19 43.79
C ARG A 399 -56.21 23.39 44.92
N GLU A 400 -56.79 22.23 45.20
CA GLU A 400 -56.13 21.23 46.03
C GLU A 400 -55.12 20.48 45.15
N PRO A 401 -53.92 20.13 45.66
CA PRO A 401 -53.05 19.19 44.96
C PRO A 401 -53.85 17.92 44.65
N ASP A 402 -53.60 17.29 43.50
CA ASP A 402 -54.18 15.98 43.23
C ASP A 402 -53.86 15.05 44.40
N SER A 403 -54.80 14.13 44.70
CA SER A 403 -54.57 13.07 45.69
C SER A 403 -53.19 12.45 45.45
N PRO A 404 -52.41 12.19 46.52
CA PRO A 404 -51.10 11.54 46.39
C PRO A 404 -51.23 10.33 45.47
N ILE A 405 -50.24 10.14 44.58
CA ILE A 405 -50.18 8.98 43.70
C ILE A 405 -50.46 7.74 44.55
N GLU A 406 -51.50 6.97 44.17
CA GLU A 406 -52.08 5.88 44.95
C GLU A 406 -51.01 5.06 45.67
N LEU A 407 -51.13 4.96 47.00
CA LEU A 407 -50.31 4.06 47.81
C LEU A 407 -50.43 2.65 47.24
N ASP A 408 -49.35 1.87 47.29
CA ASP A 408 -49.34 0.45 46.93
C ASP A 408 -50.60 -0.25 47.48
N PRO A 409 -51.43 -0.94 46.66
CA PRO A 409 -52.65 -1.60 47.13
C PRO A 409 -52.39 -2.59 48.28
N ALA A 410 -51.16 -3.11 48.39
CA ALA A 410 -50.75 -3.93 49.53
C ALA A 410 -50.67 -3.14 50.86
N ASN A 411 -50.34 -1.84 50.82
CA ASN A 411 -50.30 -0.98 52.01
C ASN A 411 -51.70 -0.61 52.48
N GLU A 412 -52.65 -0.40 51.57
CA GLU A 412 -54.04 -0.04 51.91
C GLU A 412 -54.69 -1.12 52.78
N VAL A 413 -54.52 -2.40 52.39
CA VAL A 413 -54.98 -3.55 53.18
C VAL A 413 -54.39 -3.56 54.60
N VAL A 414 -53.11 -3.21 54.75
CA VAL A 414 -52.45 -3.16 56.06
C VAL A 414 -52.99 -2.01 56.91
N TYR A 415 -53.27 -0.85 56.32
CA TYR A 415 -53.90 0.25 57.04
C TYR A 415 -55.32 -0.09 57.50
N GLU A 416 -56.11 -0.78 56.69
CA GLU A 416 -57.42 -1.31 57.11
C GLU A 416 -57.29 -2.29 58.29
N GLN A 417 -56.25 -3.14 58.28
CA GLN A 417 -55.96 -4.05 59.40
C GLN A 417 -55.56 -3.30 60.68
N LEU A 418 -54.76 -2.23 60.56
CA LEU A 418 -54.37 -1.39 61.70
C LEU A 418 -55.57 -0.62 62.28
N ASP A 419 -56.59 -0.31 61.48
CA ASP A 419 -57.82 0.34 61.96
C ASP A 419 -58.84 -0.63 62.61
N ALA A 420 -58.60 -1.94 62.54
CA ALA A 420 -59.46 -2.95 63.16
C ALA A 420 -59.44 -2.83 64.69
N ILE A 421 -60.63 -2.94 65.31
CA ILE A 421 -60.78 -2.94 66.77
C ILE A 421 -60.49 -4.35 67.28
N VAL A 422 -59.51 -4.45 68.18
CA VAL A 422 -59.00 -5.71 68.72
C VAL A 422 -58.89 -5.64 70.25
N GLY A 423 -59.15 -6.76 70.92
CA GLY A 423 -58.99 -6.89 72.36
C GLY A 423 -57.55 -7.26 72.70
N MET A 424 -56.85 -6.42 73.47
CA MET A 424 -55.45 -6.61 73.81
C MET A 424 -55.23 -7.02 75.27
N SER A 425 -56.26 -7.53 75.96
CA SER A 425 -56.21 -7.88 77.39
C SER A 425 -55.19 -8.96 77.76
N ASP A 426 -54.62 -9.65 76.77
CA ASP A 426 -53.57 -10.66 76.97
C ASP A 426 -52.16 -10.05 77.16
N LEU A 427 -51.98 -8.74 76.91
CA LEU A 427 -50.73 -8.04 77.18
C LEU A 427 -50.61 -7.71 78.67
N THR A 428 -49.48 -8.08 79.29
CA THR A 428 -49.15 -7.80 80.69
C THR A 428 -47.77 -7.18 80.80
N ALA A 429 -47.54 -6.34 81.83
CA ALA A 429 -46.30 -5.58 81.98
C ALA A 429 -45.02 -6.43 81.95
N GLU A 430 -45.05 -7.65 82.49
CA GLU A 430 -43.88 -8.56 82.53
C GLU A 430 -43.62 -9.31 81.22
N LEU A 431 -44.50 -9.17 80.21
CA LEU A 431 -44.40 -9.89 78.95
C LEU A 431 -43.19 -9.39 78.13
N PRO A 432 -42.36 -10.28 77.56
CA PRO A 432 -41.26 -9.85 76.71
C PRO A 432 -41.76 -9.24 75.41
N ALA A 433 -41.07 -8.20 74.93
CA ALA A 433 -41.40 -7.44 73.72
C ALA A 433 -41.67 -8.33 72.50
N SER A 434 -40.87 -9.38 72.33
CA SER A 434 -41.07 -10.35 71.25
C SER A 434 -42.43 -11.04 71.29
N ALA A 435 -42.89 -11.48 72.47
CA ALA A 435 -44.19 -12.11 72.63
C ALA A 435 -45.33 -11.10 72.43
N ALA A 436 -45.16 -9.84 72.86
CA ALA A 436 -46.14 -8.79 72.64
C ALA A 436 -46.38 -8.51 71.14
N PHE A 437 -45.30 -8.44 70.34
CA PHE A 437 -45.44 -8.28 68.89
C PHE A 437 -46.10 -9.49 68.22
N GLU A 438 -45.87 -10.72 68.68
CA GLU A 438 -46.59 -11.89 68.15
C GLU A 438 -48.10 -11.82 68.45
N ILE A 439 -48.48 -11.40 69.66
CA ILE A 439 -49.90 -11.18 70.01
C ILE A 439 -50.52 -10.13 69.08
N LEU A 440 -49.81 -9.03 68.81
CA LEU A 440 -50.28 -8.01 67.84
C LEU A 440 -50.47 -8.60 66.44
N ARG A 441 -49.57 -9.49 65.97
CA ARG A 441 -49.69 -10.13 64.65
C ARG A 441 -50.92 -11.01 64.54
N GLU A 442 -51.23 -11.78 65.59
CA GLU A 442 -52.32 -12.76 65.60
C GLU A 442 -53.70 -12.14 65.92
N SER A 443 -53.73 -10.87 66.36
CA SER A 443 -54.95 -10.18 66.76
C SER A 443 -55.95 -9.92 65.63
N VAL A 444 -55.51 -9.93 64.37
CA VAL A 444 -56.33 -9.70 63.17
C VAL A 444 -56.26 -10.88 62.20
N SER A 445 -57.32 -11.08 61.41
CA SER A 445 -57.39 -12.14 60.38
C SER A 445 -57.58 -11.52 59.00
N PRO A 446 -56.65 -11.73 58.03
CA PRO A 446 -55.40 -12.51 58.14
C PRO A 446 -54.35 -11.83 59.06
N PRO A 447 -53.38 -12.59 59.61
CA PRO A 447 -52.35 -12.03 60.49
C PRO A 447 -51.58 -10.89 59.83
N ILE A 448 -51.43 -9.78 60.56
CA ILE A 448 -50.70 -8.62 60.06
C ILE A 448 -49.20 -8.93 60.03
N GLN A 449 -48.52 -8.51 58.96
CA GLN A 449 -47.08 -8.74 58.81
C GLN A 449 -46.29 -7.64 59.51
N ILE A 450 -45.80 -7.91 60.72
CA ILE A 450 -44.97 -6.96 61.49
C ILE A 450 -43.52 -7.43 61.53
N VAL A 451 -42.61 -6.67 60.94
CA VAL A 451 -41.17 -6.90 61.00
C VAL A 451 -40.55 -5.92 62.00
N VAL A 452 -40.07 -6.47 63.11
CA VAL A 452 -39.36 -5.70 64.14
C VAL A 452 -37.88 -5.71 63.83
N LEU A 453 -37.27 -4.53 63.67
CA LEU A 453 -35.85 -4.37 63.42
C LEU A 453 -35.05 -4.53 64.72
N TRP A 454 -35.00 -5.73 65.28
CA TRP A 454 -34.37 -6.01 66.57
C TRP A 454 -32.92 -5.52 66.69
N LYS A 455 -32.16 -5.57 65.60
CA LYS A 455 -30.80 -5.05 65.58
C LYS A 455 -30.76 -3.53 65.80
N ASP A 456 -31.66 -2.81 65.14
CA ASP A 456 -31.79 -1.35 65.28
C ASP A 456 -32.30 -0.98 66.69
N LEU A 457 -33.34 -1.66 67.19
CA LEU A 457 -33.85 -1.45 68.54
C LEU A 457 -32.78 -1.71 69.62
N PHE A 458 -31.92 -2.70 69.42
CA PHE A 458 -30.81 -2.97 70.33
C PHE A 458 -29.70 -1.90 70.24
N GLU A 459 -29.27 -1.54 69.03
CA GLU A 459 -28.16 -0.61 68.83
C GLU A 459 -28.51 0.84 69.17
N ASN A 460 -29.77 1.26 68.94
CA ASN A 460 -30.20 2.66 69.05
C ASN A 460 -31.15 2.94 70.21
N ALA A 461 -31.82 1.92 70.77
CA ALA A 461 -32.75 2.07 71.89
C ALA A 461 -32.49 1.13 73.08
N GLU A 462 -31.44 0.31 73.03
CA GLU A 462 -31.09 -0.69 74.07
C GLU A 462 -32.25 -1.68 74.38
N ILE A 463 -33.13 -1.93 73.41
CA ILE A 463 -34.28 -2.84 73.55
C ILE A 463 -33.94 -4.22 72.96
N GLU A 464 -34.05 -5.25 73.78
CA GLU A 464 -33.87 -6.65 73.41
C GLU A 464 -35.22 -7.37 73.23
N PRO A 465 -35.28 -8.50 72.50
CA PRO A 465 -36.49 -9.32 72.38
C PRO A 465 -37.11 -9.76 73.71
N THR A 466 -36.28 -9.84 74.76
CA THR A 466 -36.66 -10.24 76.12
C THR A 466 -36.99 -9.06 77.04
N THR A 467 -36.87 -7.81 76.57
CA THR A 467 -37.21 -6.62 77.36
C THR A 467 -38.71 -6.64 77.72
N PRO A 468 -39.08 -6.46 79.00
CA PRO A 468 -40.49 -6.37 79.40
C PRO A 468 -41.15 -5.14 78.78
N ILE A 469 -42.43 -5.25 78.42
CA ILE A 469 -43.16 -4.16 77.76
C ILE A 469 -43.62 -3.05 78.71
N ASP A 470 -43.60 -3.31 80.03
CA ASP A 470 -43.97 -2.36 81.09
C ASP A 470 -45.33 -1.66 80.89
N MET A 471 -46.26 -2.34 80.20
CA MET A 471 -47.64 -1.90 79.98
C MET A 471 -48.64 -3.06 80.11
N ASP A 472 -49.85 -2.73 80.55
CA ASP A 472 -50.98 -3.64 80.51
C ASP A 472 -51.85 -3.38 79.28
N GLY A 473 -52.44 -4.46 78.78
CA GLY A 473 -53.31 -4.45 77.62
C GLY A 473 -54.62 -3.67 77.81
N LEU A 474 -55.07 -3.02 76.75
CA LEU A 474 -56.36 -2.32 76.71
C LEU A 474 -57.43 -3.17 76.02
N ALA A 475 -58.66 -3.15 76.55
CA ALA A 475 -59.81 -3.76 75.88
C ALA A 475 -60.33 -2.81 74.78
N ASP A 476 -60.67 -3.36 73.62
CA ASP A 476 -61.34 -2.68 72.50
C ASP A 476 -60.62 -1.41 71.99
N VAL A 477 -59.39 -1.57 71.48
CA VAL A 477 -58.60 -0.47 70.89
C VAL A 477 -58.27 -0.78 69.42
N ARG A 478 -58.08 0.26 68.60
CA ARG A 478 -57.57 0.08 67.23
C ARG A 478 -56.18 -0.54 67.27
N LEU A 479 -55.91 -1.53 66.42
CA LEU A 479 -54.62 -2.21 66.39
C LEU A 479 -53.44 -1.24 66.22
N GLY A 480 -53.57 -0.23 65.36
CA GLY A 480 -52.54 0.81 65.17
C GLY A 480 -52.27 1.60 66.45
N THR A 481 -53.32 1.98 67.17
CA THR A 481 -53.19 2.66 68.47
C THR A 481 -52.59 1.74 69.54
N ALA A 482 -52.92 0.44 69.52
CA ALA A 482 -52.32 -0.53 70.42
C ALA A 482 -50.82 -0.72 70.13
N LEU A 483 -50.44 -0.74 68.85
CA LEU A 483 -49.04 -0.79 68.41
C LEU A 483 -48.30 0.48 68.83
N GLU A 484 -48.85 1.68 68.61
CA GLU A 484 -48.26 2.96 69.02
C GLU A 484 -48.02 3.00 70.53
N ASN A 485 -49.02 2.64 71.33
CA ASN A 485 -48.87 2.59 72.79
C ASN A 485 -47.80 1.58 73.24
N LEU A 486 -47.68 0.43 72.55
CA LEU A 486 -46.62 -0.54 72.81
C LEU A 486 -45.23 0.03 72.51
N LEU A 487 -45.08 0.74 71.40
CA LEU A 487 -43.83 1.40 71.03
C LEU A 487 -43.47 2.51 72.02
N ASP A 488 -44.44 3.30 72.45
CA ASP A 488 -44.25 4.35 73.45
C ASP A 488 -43.83 3.78 74.81
N ALA A 489 -44.47 2.69 75.24
CA ALA A 489 -44.14 2.00 76.49
C ALA A 489 -42.72 1.41 76.44
N LEU A 490 -42.37 0.71 75.36
CA LEU A 490 -41.04 0.14 75.15
C LEU A 490 -39.94 1.20 75.04
N GLY A 491 -40.24 2.36 74.44
CA GLY A 491 -39.31 3.48 74.35
C GLY A 491 -39.07 4.19 75.70
N GLY A 492 -39.94 3.97 76.69
CA GLY A 492 -39.81 4.52 78.05
C GLY A 492 -39.75 6.05 78.11
N GLY A 493 -40.14 6.75 77.04
CA GLY A 493 -39.97 8.20 76.87
C GLY A 493 -38.53 8.67 76.62
N PHE A 494 -37.55 7.76 76.52
CA PHE A 494 -36.15 8.08 76.24
C PHE A 494 -35.80 7.88 74.76
N TYR A 495 -36.45 6.93 74.10
CA TYR A 495 -36.24 6.60 72.70
C TYR A 495 -37.55 6.76 71.92
N GLU A 496 -37.50 7.45 70.79
CA GLU A 496 -38.66 7.60 69.91
C GLU A 496 -38.70 6.41 68.93
N LEU A 497 -39.61 5.46 69.22
CA LEU A 497 -39.89 4.32 68.37
C LEU A 497 -41.11 4.61 67.49
N ALA A 498 -41.07 4.15 66.24
CA ALA A 498 -42.18 4.32 65.32
C ALA A 498 -42.35 3.09 64.41
N TYR A 499 -43.35 3.15 63.53
CA TYR A 499 -43.52 2.17 62.47
C TYR A 499 -43.80 2.83 61.11
N VAL A 500 -43.43 2.14 60.03
CA VAL A 500 -43.75 2.53 58.65
C VAL A 500 -44.33 1.32 57.91
N VAL A 501 -45.41 1.53 57.15
CA VAL A 501 -45.99 0.51 56.26
C VAL A 501 -45.36 0.64 54.88
N GLU A 502 -44.67 -0.39 54.42
CA GLU A 502 -44.02 -0.41 53.11
C GLU A 502 -44.11 -1.81 52.48
N GLY A 503 -44.69 -1.89 51.27
CA GLY A 503 -44.85 -3.14 50.53
C GLY A 503 -45.75 -4.17 51.22
N GLY A 504 -46.78 -3.71 51.95
CA GLY A 504 -47.70 -4.56 52.70
C GLY A 504 -47.10 -5.14 53.99
N VAL A 505 -46.03 -4.54 54.53
CA VAL A 505 -45.38 -4.96 55.78
C VAL A 505 -45.22 -3.76 56.72
N VAL A 506 -45.58 -3.95 57.99
CA VAL A 506 -45.34 -2.99 59.07
C VAL A 506 -43.90 -3.16 59.57
N LYS A 507 -43.03 -2.18 59.35
CA LYS A 507 -41.66 -2.18 59.87
C LYS A 507 -41.60 -1.34 61.14
N VAL A 508 -41.08 -1.92 62.22
CA VAL A 508 -40.92 -1.26 63.53
C VAL A 508 -39.43 -1.02 63.81
N GLY A 509 -39.08 0.19 64.23
CA GLY A 509 -37.72 0.59 64.55
C GLY A 509 -37.64 1.99 65.18
N THR A 510 -36.43 2.51 65.34
CA THR A 510 -36.19 3.89 65.73
C THR A 510 -36.48 4.84 64.56
N ILE A 511 -36.93 6.07 64.86
CA ILE A 511 -37.27 7.06 63.81
C ILE A 511 -36.07 7.34 62.88
N GLU A 512 -34.85 7.25 63.39
CA GLU A 512 -33.63 7.50 62.63
C GLU A 512 -33.37 6.47 61.52
N THR A 513 -33.86 5.24 61.68
CA THR A 513 -33.61 4.15 60.72
C THR A 513 -34.80 3.81 59.85
N LEU A 514 -35.99 4.29 60.21
CA LEU A 514 -37.18 4.13 59.39
C LEU A 514 -37.13 5.07 58.16
N PRO A 515 -37.55 4.58 56.97
CA PRO A 515 -37.58 5.40 55.77
C PRO A 515 -38.57 6.56 55.94
N GLN A 516 -38.11 7.80 55.69
CA GLN A 516 -38.99 8.97 55.71
C GLN A 516 -40.05 8.86 54.60
N LYS A 517 -41.33 8.98 54.97
CA LYS A 517 -42.44 9.01 54.02
C LYS A 517 -42.39 10.30 53.21
N LEU A 518 -41.80 10.26 52.02
CA LEU A 518 -41.89 11.33 51.04
C LEU A 518 -43.13 11.10 50.17
N GLU A 519 -44.17 11.91 50.36
CA GLU A 519 -45.35 11.90 49.49
C GLU A 519 -45.05 12.66 48.20
N THR A 520 -45.23 12.00 47.06
CA THR A 520 -45.16 12.67 45.76
C THR A 520 -46.54 13.19 45.41
N ARG A 521 -46.69 14.51 45.39
CA ARG A 521 -47.91 15.19 44.93
C ARG A 521 -47.66 15.79 43.56
N ILE A 522 -48.62 15.62 42.64
CA ILE A 522 -48.59 16.22 41.32
C ILE A 522 -49.41 17.51 41.38
N TYR A 523 -48.86 18.59 40.82
CA TYR A 523 -49.55 19.87 40.67
C TYR A 523 -49.77 20.11 39.18
N ASP A 524 -51.02 20.21 38.75
CA ASP A 524 -51.34 20.74 37.43
C ASP A 524 -51.14 22.27 37.45
N ILE A 525 -50.35 22.77 36.48
CA ILE A 525 -50.06 24.19 36.27
C ILE A 525 -50.67 24.73 34.97
N THR A 526 -51.41 23.90 34.23
CA THR A 526 -51.98 24.24 32.91
C THR A 526 -52.99 25.40 33.00
N ASP A 527 -53.61 25.60 34.16
CA ASP A 527 -54.54 26.70 34.44
C ASP A 527 -53.85 28.05 34.76
N LEU A 528 -52.57 28.04 35.13
CA LEU A 528 -51.78 29.25 35.41
C LEU A 528 -51.19 29.87 34.15
N VAL A 529 -51.02 29.08 33.10
CA VAL A 529 -50.43 29.50 31.84
C VAL A 529 -51.56 29.76 30.86
N GLN A 530 -51.71 31.00 30.37
CA GLN A 530 -52.67 31.23 29.29
C GLN A 530 -52.21 30.48 28.04
N ALA A 531 -53.16 29.93 27.27
CA ALA A 531 -52.84 29.40 25.95
C ALA A 531 -52.10 30.48 25.15
N PRO A 532 -51.01 30.14 24.43
CA PRO A 532 -50.25 31.13 23.68
C PRO A 532 -51.22 31.93 22.84
N SER A 533 -51.19 33.26 22.99
CA SER A 533 -52.09 34.13 22.26
C SER A 533 -51.93 33.75 20.78
N THR A 534 -52.96 33.16 20.20
CA THR A 534 -52.94 32.84 18.78
C THR A 534 -52.94 34.19 18.11
N GLY A 535 -51.74 34.65 17.74
CA GLY A 535 -51.51 36.00 17.27
C GLY A 535 -52.62 36.37 16.31
N MET A 536 -53.39 37.40 16.69
CA MET A 536 -54.33 38.06 15.81
C MET A 536 -53.56 38.43 14.55
N THR A 537 -53.62 37.55 13.55
CA THR A 537 -53.28 37.87 12.19
C THR A 537 -54.37 38.84 11.76
N GLY A 538 -54.09 40.13 11.92
CA GLY A 538 -54.89 41.23 11.40
C GLY A 538 -54.88 41.20 9.87
N GLY A 539 -55.47 40.16 9.28
CA GLY A 539 -55.83 40.06 7.88
C GLY A 539 -57.19 40.72 7.70
N GLY A 540 -57.20 42.05 7.63
CA GLY A 540 -58.35 42.81 7.17
C GLY A 540 -58.65 42.50 5.70
N GLY A 541 -59.39 41.42 5.46
CA GLY A 541 -59.97 41.05 4.18
C GLY A 541 -61.48 41.17 4.25
N MET A 542 -61.99 42.41 4.20
CA MET A 542 -63.42 42.69 4.09
C MET A 542 -63.97 42.10 2.78
N MET A 543 -64.97 41.23 2.93
CA MET A 543 -65.97 40.90 1.92
C MET A 543 -66.61 42.15 1.31
N GLY A 544 -67.10 42.04 0.07
CA GLY A 544 -68.17 42.90 -0.39
C GLY A 544 -68.43 42.89 -1.89
N GLY A 545 -69.01 41.80 -2.41
CA GLY A 545 -69.61 41.79 -3.74
C GLY A 545 -70.83 42.70 -3.86
N ARG A 546 -70.93 43.40 -5.00
CA ARG A 546 -72.11 44.10 -5.55
C ARG A 546 -71.72 44.37 -7.02
N GLY A 547 -72.42 44.01 -8.08
CA GLY A 547 -73.79 43.55 -8.30
C GLY A 547 -74.26 44.22 -9.60
N GLY A 548 -74.65 43.41 -10.59
CA GLY A 548 -75.63 43.75 -11.65
C GLY A 548 -75.23 44.72 -12.78
N GLY A 549 -75.50 44.31 -14.02
CA GLY A 549 -75.58 45.19 -15.20
C GLY A 549 -74.82 44.66 -16.40
#